data_AF-A0A9Q3F847-F1
#
_entry.id   AF-A0A9Q3F847-F1
#
_cell.length_a   1.000
_cell.length_b   1.000
_cell.length_c   1.000
_cell.angle_alpha   90.00
_cell.angle_beta   90.00
_cell.angle_gamma   90.00
#
_symmetry.space_group_name_H-M   'P 1'
#
loop_
_entity.id
_entity.type
_entity.pdbx_description
1 polymer ?
#
loop_
_entity_poly.entity_id
_entity_poly.type
_entity_poly.pdbx_seq_one_letter_code
_entity_poly.pdbx_strand_id
1 'polypeptide(L)'
;MIETLEDMVRRICADGLEFKYCDGFTHDWCTLLPALELEYKTSIHSSTNQTPAILEKGWNSKLPQDSLRKELVEIHPTAAIFKGMLKKGRKHAVRCMEDSFAYAKDKWDKSHATADFKLRDLVLVSTTNFNNIKGCKKLKYSFAGPFFIKSLHGENAVEVELSEELSNKHPTFPVSLEVYFTYPNRPQLS
;
A
#
# COMPACT_ATOMS: atom_id res chain seq x y z
N MET A 1 -4.82 0.62 16.82
CA MET A 1 -3.64 0.00 16.19
C MET A 1 -3.12 0.97 15.14
N ILE A 2 -1.84 1.30 15.15
CA ILE A 2 -1.19 2.14 14.13
C ILE A 2 -0.39 1.16 13.29
N GLU A 3 -0.69 1.06 12.00
CA GLU A 3 -0.04 0.08 11.11
C GLU A 3 1.15 0.72 10.39
N THR A 4 1.07 2.01 10.06
CA THR A 4 2.14 2.72 9.34
C THR A 4 2.39 4.14 9.85
N LEU A 5 3.55 4.70 9.52
CA LEU A 5 3.85 6.12 9.72
C LEU A 5 2.82 7.00 8.98
N GLU A 6 2.35 6.55 7.82
CA GLU A 6 1.31 7.23 7.07
C GLU A 6 0.01 7.33 7.88
N ASP A 7 -0.39 6.28 8.59
CA ASP A 7 -1.56 6.34 9.48
C ASP A 7 -1.38 7.32 10.63
N MET A 8 -0.16 7.45 11.17
CA MET A 8 0.15 8.44 12.21
C MET A 8 0.01 9.85 11.65
N VAL A 9 0.58 10.10 10.47
CA VAL A 9 0.48 11.39 9.78
C VAL A 9 -0.97 11.71 9.43
N ARG A 10 -1.72 10.75 8.89
CA ARG A 10 -3.14 10.93 8.54
C ARG A 10 -3.99 11.32 9.75
N ARG A 11 -3.70 10.77 10.94
CA ARG A 11 -4.41 11.14 12.17
C ARG A 11 -4.13 12.57 12.60
N ILE A 12 -2.87 13.00 12.53
CA ILE A 12 -2.50 14.38 12.88
C ILE A 12 -3.07 15.37 11.86
N CYS A 13 -2.97 15.06 10.57
CA CYS A 13 -3.53 15.90 9.53
C CYS A 13 -5.07 15.95 9.56
N ALA A 14 -5.75 14.95 10.15
CA ALA A 14 -7.20 14.96 10.32
C ALA A 14 -7.67 16.04 11.32
N ASP A 15 -6.83 16.37 12.31
CA ASP A 15 -7.10 17.45 13.27
C ASP A 15 -6.81 18.85 12.69
N GLY A 16 -6.13 18.92 11.54
CA GLY A 16 -5.84 20.15 10.80
C GLY A 16 -4.39 20.22 10.31
N LEU A 17 -4.11 21.12 9.35
CA LEU A 17 -2.74 21.40 8.89
C LEU A 17 -1.93 22.21 9.92
N GLU A 18 -2.62 22.98 10.76
CA GLU A 18 -2.04 23.76 11.85
C GLU A 18 -2.67 23.33 13.17
N PHE A 19 -1.84 22.88 14.12
CA PHE A 19 -2.30 22.47 15.44
C PHE A 19 -2.03 23.57 16.46
N LYS A 20 -3.07 24.10 17.10
CA LYS A 20 -2.94 25.10 18.18
C LYS A 20 -3.09 24.43 19.53
N TYR A 21 -2.02 24.45 20.33
CA TYR A 21 -2.08 24.07 21.73
C TYR A 21 -2.78 25.15 22.58
N CYS A 22 -3.32 24.76 23.75
CA CYS A 22 -3.98 25.66 24.71
C CYS A 22 -3.09 26.83 25.17
N ASP A 23 -1.78 26.65 25.04
CA ASP A 23 -0.68 27.52 25.42
C ASP A 23 -0.23 28.47 24.27
N GLY A 24 -0.95 28.45 23.14
CA GLY A 24 -0.76 29.41 22.02
C GLY A 24 0.28 29.00 20.99
N PHE A 25 0.93 27.84 21.14
CA PHE A 25 1.86 27.30 20.16
C PHE A 25 1.12 26.69 18.98
N THR A 26 1.37 27.23 17.79
CA THR A 26 0.95 26.61 16.52
C THR A 26 2.07 25.73 16.00
N HIS A 27 1.79 24.44 15.80
CA HIS A 27 2.71 23.51 15.15
C HIS A 27 2.18 23.18 13.76
N ASP A 28 3.03 23.34 12.75
CA ASP A 28 2.79 22.79 11.42
C ASP A 28 3.08 21.28 11.43
N TRP A 29 2.36 20.50 10.63
CA TRP A 29 2.55 19.05 10.57
C TRP A 29 4.01 18.68 10.21
N CYS A 30 4.72 19.51 9.43
CA CYS A 30 6.14 19.32 9.11
C CYS A 30 7.01 19.35 10.37
N THR A 31 6.68 20.20 11.35
CA THR A 31 7.44 20.33 12.60
C THR A 31 7.27 19.12 13.52
N LEU A 32 6.17 18.38 13.36
CA LEU A 32 5.84 17.18 14.14
C LEU A 32 6.45 15.90 13.54
N LEU A 33 6.90 15.92 12.28
CA LEU A 33 7.47 14.74 11.61
C LEU A 33 8.59 14.05 12.40
N PRO A 34 9.59 14.77 13.00
CA PRO A 34 10.63 14.10 13.78
C PRO A 34 10.09 13.41 15.04
N ALA A 35 9.08 14.00 15.68
CA ALA A 35 8.43 13.40 16.84
C ALA A 35 7.66 12.14 16.45
N LEU A 36 6.95 12.17 15.32
CA LEU A 36 6.24 11.01 14.77
C LEU A 36 7.16 9.88 14.36
N GLU A 37 8.30 10.20 13.72
CA GLU A 37 9.29 9.20 13.35
C GLU A 37 9.83 8.49 14.59
N LEU A 38 10.08 9.24 15.67
CA LEU A 38 10.54 8.69 16.94
C LEU A 38 9.46 7.80 17.58
N GLU A 39 8.21 8.24 17.58
CA GLU A 39 7.07 7.47 18.08
C GLU A 39 6.87 6.18 17.28
N TYR A 40 6.93 6.24 15.95
CA TYR A 40 6.84 5.08 15.07
C TYR A 40 7.94 4.06 15.38
N LYS A 41 9.19 4.51 15.54
CA LYS A 41 10.33 3.64 15.85
C LYS A 41 10.23 2.97 17.22
N THR A 42 9.56 3.61 18.18
CA THR A 42 9.42 3.14 19.56
C THR A 42 8.08 2.46 19.85
N SER A 43 7.13 2.51 18.92
CA SER A 43 5.83 1.83 19.02
C SER A 43 5.93 0.36 18.61
N ILE A 44 5.11 -0.48 19.24
CA ILE A 44 5.02 -1.91 18.92
C ILE A 44 4.29 -2.07 17.59
N HIS A 45 4.93 -2.74 16.62
CA HIS A 45 4.32 -3.04 15.32
C HIS A 45 3.45 -4.29 15.41
N SER A 46 2.26 -4.27 14.80
CA SER A 46 1.26 -5.35 14.93
C SER A 46 1.72 -6.69 14.35
N SER A 47 2.47 -6.68 13.25
CA SER A 47 2.94 -7.92 12.60
C SER A 47 4.12 -8.59 13.30
N THR A 48 5.00 -7.82 13.96
CA THR A 48 6.21 -8.33 14.61
C THR A 48 6.11 -8.38 16.13
N ASN A 49 5.10 -7.74 16.72
CA ASN A 49 4.94 -7.54 18.17
C ASN A 49 6.20 -6.98 18.86
N GLN A 50 7.05 -6.27 18.10
CA GLN A 50 8.26 -5.62 18.57
C GLN A 50 8.37 -4.22 18.00
N THR A 51 9.16 -3.36 18.64
CA THR A 51 9.42 -2.02 18.12
C THR A 51 10.43 -2.09 16.96
N PRO A 52 10.27 -1.28 15.90
CA PRO A 52 11.24 -1.22 14.82
C PRO A 52 12.67 -0.92 15.30
N ALA A 53 12.83 -0.05 16.30
CA ALA A 53 14.15 0.28 16.86
C ALA A 53 14.82 -0.92 17.53
N ILE A 54 14.08 -1.80 18.21
CA ILE A 54 14.64 -3.04 18.77
C ILE A 54 15.10 -3.99 17.65
N LEU A 55 14.33 -4.12 16.56
CA LEU A 55 14.68 -5.03 15.47
C LEU A 55 15.89 -4.54 14.65
N GLU A 56 16.00 -3.23 14.43
CA GLU A 56 17.09 -2.63 13.66
C GLU A 56 18.35 -2.44 14.50
N LYS A 57 18.21 -1.78 15.66
CA LYS A 57 19.32 -1.30 16.48
C LYS A 57 19.53 -2.14 17.73
N GLY A 58 18.56 -2.94 18.17
CA GLY A 58 18.67 -3.77 19.38
C GLY A 58 18.32 -3.05 20.68
N TRP A 59 17.93 -1.78 20.62
CA TRP A 59 17.56 -0.95 21.78
C TRP A 59 16.58 0.15 21.37
N ASN A 60 15.79 0.61 22.33
CA ASN A 60 14.92 1.78 22.17
C ASN A 60 15.59 3.02 22.73
N SER A 61 15.46 4.15 22.04
CA SER A 61 15.88 5.45 22.61
C SER A 61 15.06 5.78 23.84
N LYS A 62 15.70 6.34 24.87
CA LYS A 62 14.97 6.80 26.06
C LYS A 62 14.15 8.02 25.70
N LEU A 63 12.85 7.95 25.97
CA LEU A 63 11.93 9.07 25.81
C LEU A 63 11.81 9.84 27.13
N PRO A 64 11.38 11.11 27.11
CA PRO A 64 11.13 11.87 28.34
C PRO A 64 10.19 11.14 29.31
N GLN A 65 9.19 10.42 28.79
CA GLN A 65 8.28 9.57 29.56
C GLN A 65 8.98 8.40 30.27
N ASP A 66 10.07 7.87 29.70
CA ASP A 66 10.83 6.76 30.31
C ASP A 66 11.71 7.24 31.46
N SER A 67 12.07 8.53 31.49
CA SER A 67 12.88 9.12 32.56
C SER A 67 12.16 9.15 33.91
N LEU A 68 10.83 9.05 33.90
CA LEU A 68 10.01 8.89 35.11
C LEU A 68 10.11 7.48 35.72
N ARG A 69 10.57 6.47 34.95
CA ARG A 69 10.75 5.09 35.40
C ARG A 69 12.17 4.93 35.96
N LYS A 70 12.32 5.12 37.28
CA LYS A 70 13.61 5.10 37.99
C LYS A 70 14.29 3.71 38.12
N GLU A 71 13.68 2.62 37.67
CA GLU A 71 14.08 1.25 38.08
C GLU A 71 14.74 0.36 37.02
N LEU A 72 15.29 0.92 35.94
CA LEU A 72 15.95 0.09 34.92
C LEU A 72 17.48 0.18 35.03
N VAL A 73 18.07 -0.76 35.77
CA VAL A 73 19.52 -1.04 35.69
C VAL A 73 19.79 -1.61 34.30
N GLU A 74 20.38 -0.80 33.45
CA GLU A 74 20.63 -1.13 32.05
C GLU A 74 22.00 -1.83 31.93
N ILE A 75 22.02 -3.15 32.12
CA ILE A 75 23.23 -3.93 31.91
C ILE A 75 23.42 -4.09 30.40
N HIS A 76 24.36 -3.32 29.84
CA HIS A 76 24.68 -3.43 28.42
C HIS A 76 25.36 -4.80 28.16
N PRO A 77 24.80 -5.67 27.31
CA PRO A 77 25.40 -6.95 27.00
C PRO A 77 26.75 -6.76 26.30
N THR A 78 27.65 -7.74 26.41
CA THR A 78 28.88 -7.76 25.61
C THR A 78 28.53 -7.76 24.13
N ALA A 79 29.36 -7.12 23.29
CA ALA A 79 29.13 -7.00 21.85
C ALA A 79 28.84 -8.33 21.14
N ALA A 80 29.46 -9.44 21.58
CA ALA A 80 29.19 -10.77 21.05
C ALA A 80 27.76 -11.27 21.33
N ILE A 81 27.28 -11.08 22.56
CA ILE A 81 25.91 -11.44 22.97
C ILE A 81 24.91 -10.57 22.22
N PHE A 82 25.18 -9.27 22.12
CA PHE A 82 24.35 -8.31 21.39
C PHE A 82 24.20 -8.67 19.91
N LYS A 83 25.30 -9.04 19.24
CA LYS A 83 25.26 -9.55 17.86
C LYS A 83 24.39 -10.80 17.74
N GLY A 84 24.45 -11.70 18.73
CA GLY A 84 23.59 -12.88 18.81
C GLY A 84 22.11 -12.52 18.92
N MET A 85 21.78 -11.55 19.78
CA MET A 85 20.41 -11.03 19.94
C MET A 85 19.88 -10.41 18.65
N LEU A 86 20.65 -9.53 18.00
CA LEU A 86 20.26 -8.92 16.72
C LEU A 86 20.01 -9.97 15.62
N LYS A 87 20.88 -10.99 15.53
CA LYS A 87 20.66 -12.09 14.58
C LYS A 87 19.35 -12.84 14.86
N LYS A 88 18.99 -13.07 16.13
CA LYS A 88 17.73 -13.70 16.51
C LYS A 88 16.53 -12.80 16.16
N GLY A 89 16.59 -11.51 16.51
CA GLY A 89 15.55 -10.53 16.18
C GLY A 89 15.31 -10.42 14.66
N ARG A 90 16.39 -10.35 13.87
CA ARG A 90 16.29 -10.34 12.40
C ARG A 90 15.65 -11.61 11.84
N LYS A 91 16.02 -12.79 12.34
CA LYS A 91 15.38 -14.05 11.94
C LYS A 91 13.89 -14.06 12.28
N HIS A 92 13.51 -13.53 13.44
CA HIS A 92 12.11 -13.40 13.83
C HIS A 92 11.34 -12.46 12.91
N ALA A 93 11.89 -11.28 12.60
CA ALA A 93 11.28 -10.33 11.68
C ALA A 93 11.07 -10.91 10.27
N VAL A 94 12.07 -11.64 9.75
CA VAL A 94 11.95 -12.33 8.44
C VAL A 94 10.80 -13.34 8.47
N ARG A 95 10.70 -14.14 9.54
CA ARG A 95 9.59 -15.09 9.69
C ARG A 95 8.23 -14.39 9.73
N CYS A 96 8.09 -13.33 10.53
CA CYS A 96 6.83 -12.56 10.57
C CYS A 96 6.45 -11.99 9.21
N MET A 97 7.44 -11.58 8.41
CA MET A 97 7.22 -11.09 7.04
C MET A 97 6.76 -12.23 6.12
N GLU A 98 7.41 -13.39 6.18
CA GLU A 98 7.01 -14.59 5.43
C GLU A 98 5.59 -15.04 5.78
N ASP A 99 5.23 -15.09 7.07
CA ASP A 99 3.89 -15.43 7.54
C ASP A 99 2.85 -14.41 7.02
N SER A 100 3.18 -13.12 7.04
CA SER A 100 2.32 -12.05 6.52
C SER A 100 2.11 -12.17 5.00
N PHE A 101 3.16 -12.48 4.24
CA PHE A 101 3.06 -12.71 2.80
C PHE A 101 2.28 -13.97 2.47
N ALA A 102 2.47 -15.05 3.21
CA ALA A 102 1.70 -16.28 3.04
C ALA A 102 0.20 -16.04 3.29
N TYR A 103 -0.14 -15.30 4.35
CA TYR A 103 -1.51 -14.91 4.64
C TYR A 103 -2.12 -14.03 3.54
N ALA A 104 -1.38 -13.02 3.08
CA ALA A 104 -1.82 -12.14 1.99
C ALA A 104 -2.05 -12.92 0.69
N LYS A 105 -1.16 -13.86 0.38
CA LYS A 105 -1.29 -14.76 -0.78
C LYS A 105 -2.54 -15.64 -0.68
N ASP A 106 -2.73 -16.34 0.44
CA ASP A 106 -3.91 -17.21 0.63
C ASP A 106 -5.23 -16.42 0.51
N LYS A 107 -5.28 -15.19 1.05
CA LYS A 107 -6.45 -14.33 0.92
C LYS A 107 -6.67 -13.84 -0.51
N TRP A 108 -5.59 -13.53 -1.23
CA TRP A 108 -5.64 -13.16 -2.64
C TRP A 108 -6.14 -14.33 -3.48
N ASP A 109 -5.52 -15.51 -3.36
CA ASP A 109 -5.86 -16.72 -4.11
C ASP A 109 -7.33 -17.13 -3.91
N LYS A 110 -7.92 -16.90 -2.73
CA LYS A 110 -9.35 -17.16 -2.44
C LYS A 110 -10.32 -16.20 -3.11
N SER A 111 -9.94 -14.94 -3.29
CA SER A 111 -10.83 -13.87 -3.79
C SER A 111 -10.58 -13.52 -5.25
N HIS A 112 -9.41 -13.88 -5.78
CA HIS A 112 -9.01 -13.57 -7.12
C HIS A 112 -9.63 -14.55 -8.12
N ALA A 113 -10.50 -14.05 -9.00
CA ALA A 113 -10.98 -14.78 -10.16
C ALA A 113 -10.14 -14.36 -11.37
N THR A 114 -9.37 -15.29 -11.92
CA THR A 114 -8.61 -15.06 -13.15
C THR A 114 -9.55 -15.09 -14.36
N ALA A 115 -9.55 -14.01 -15.14
CA ALA A 115 -10.27 -13.97 -16.40
C ALA A 115 -9.36 -14.50 -17.53
N ASP A 116 -9.78 -15.58 -18.18
CA ASP A 116 -9.04 -16.17 -19.30
C ASP A 116 -9.27 -15.36 -20.58
N PHE A 117 -8.40 -14.39 -20.84
CA PHE A 117 -8.39 -13.65 -22.10
C PHE A 117 -7.65 -14.43 -23.19
N LYS A 118 -8.17 -14.36 -24.41
CA LYS A 118 -7.48 -14.88 -25.60
C LYS A 118 -7.11 -13.76 -26.55
N LEU A 119 -6.10 -14.02 -27.38
CA LEU A 119 -5.74 -13.11 -28.46
C LEU A 119 -6.95 -12.86 -29.35
N ARG A 120 -7.14 -11.59 -29.74
CA ARG A 120 -8.25 -11.11 -30.58
C ARG A 120 -9.63 -11.15 -29.93
N ASP A 121 -9.71 -11.36 -28.63
CA ASP A 121 -10.95 -11.13 -27.89
C ASP A 121 -11.31 -9.64 -27.86
N LEU A 122 -12.61 -9.36 -27.77
CA LEU A 122 -13.16 -8.01 -27.66
C LEU A 122 -13.30 -7.65 -26.18
N VAL A 123 -12.63 -6.57 -25.80
CA VAL A 123 -12.63 -6.07 -24.43
C VAL A 123 -12.95 -4.60 -24.34
N LEU A 124 -13.60 -4.22 -23.25
CA LEU A 124 -13.90 -2.85 -22.90
C LEU A 124 -12.87 -2.34 -21.89
N VAL A 125 -12.34 -1.15 -22.12
CA VAL A 125 -11.32 -0.53 -21.26
C VAL A 125 -11.92 0.53 -20.33
N SER A 126 -11.62 0.47 -19.03
CA SER A 126 -12.20 1.40 -18.03
C SER A 126 -11.73 2.84 -18.22
N THR A 127 -12.63 3.81 -18.24
CA THR A 127 -12.32 5.24 -18.47
C THR A 127 -11.90 6.00 -17.21
N THR A 128 -11.67 5.31 -16.09
CA THR A 128 -11.33 5.90 -14.79
C THR A 128 -10.07 6.76 -14.86
N ASN A 129 -9.01 6.23 -15.49
CA ASN A 129 -7.70 6.87 -15.65
C ASN A 129 -7.55 7.66 -16.96
N PHE A 130 -8.64 7.79 -17.73
CA PHE A 130 -8.64 8.53 -18.98
C PHE A 130 -8.98 10.00 -18.74
N ASN A 131 -7.94 10.82 -18.72
CA ASN A 131 -8.06 12.28 -18.54
C ASN A 131 -8.39 13.06 -19.84
N ASN A 132 -8.19 12.45 -21.01
CA ASN A 132 -8.29 13.12 -22.32
C ASN A 132 -9.58 12.83 -23.09
N ILE A 133 -10.54 12.12 -22.48
CA ILE A 133 -11.85 11.90 -23.12
C ILE A 133 -12.65 13.19 -22.97
N LYS A 134 -13.08 13.76 -24.10
CA LYS A 134 -13.87 14.98 -24.14
C LYS A 134 -15.20 14.78 -23.38
N GLY A 135 -15.54 15.69 -22.46
CA GLY A 135 -16.84 15.74 -21.79
C GLY A 135 -16.79 15.83 -20.26
N CYS A 136 -17.95 16.02 -19.64
CA CYS A 136 -18.10 16.10 -18.19
C CYS A 136 -17.94 14.70 -17.55
N LYS A 137 -17.18 14.60 -16.44
CA LYS A 137 -16.91 13.34 -15.71
C LYS A 137 -18.17 12.54 -15.33
N LYS A 138 -19.33 13.19 -15.17
CA LYS A 138 -20.61 12.55 -14.83
C LYS A 138 -21.38 11.98 -16.04
N LEU A 139 -21.09 12.46 -17.25
CA LEU A 139 -21.77 12.06 -18.49
C LEU A 139 -20.89 11.17 -19.38
N LYS A 140 -19.63 10.92 -18.99
CA LYS A 140 -18.76 10.00 -19.73
C LYS A 140 -19.16 8.55 -19.46
N TYR A 141 -19.06 7.70 -20.48
CA TYR A 141 -19.18 6.26 -20.31
C TYR A 141 -18.06 5.75 -19.41
N SER A 142 -18.38 4.82 -18.50
CA SER A 142 -17.41 4.21 -17.60
C SER A 142 -16.39 3.31 -18.32
N PHE A 143 -16.72 2.87 -19.54
CA PHE A 143 -15.86 2.03 -20.37
C PHE A 143 -15.79 2.58 -21.80
N ALA A 144 -14.64 2.40 -22.45
CA ALA A 144 -14.35 2.73 -23.83
C ALA A 144 -14.05 1.46 -24.63
N GLY A 145 -14.28 1.50 -25.94
CA GLY A 145 -14.12 0.34 -26.82
C GLY A 145 -15.45 -0.34 -27.12
N PRO A 146 -15.44 -1.41 -27.94
CA PRO A 146 -14.56 -2.55 -27.73
C PRO A 146 -13.25 -2.48 -28.50
N PHE A 147 -12.17 -2.96 -27.88
CA PHE A 147 -10.84 -3.08 -28.47
C PHE A 147 -10.43 -4.54 -28.59
N PHE A 148 -9.60 -4.84 -29.58
CA PHE A 148 -9.03 -6.17 -29.75
C PHE A 148 -7.79 -6.34 -28.88
N ILE A 149 -7.68 -7.50 -28.24
CA ILE A 149 -6.44 -7.91 -27.58
C ILE A 149 -5.38 -8.22 -28.62
N LYS A 150 -4.31 -7.43 -28.63
CA LYS A 150 -3.15 -7.59 -29.49
C LYS A 150 -2.14 -8.57 -28.89
N SER A 151 -1.86 -8.45 -27.59
CA SER A 151 -0.94 -9.35 -26.90
C SER A 151 -1.28 -9.47 -25.41
N LEU A 152 -0.88 -10.58 -24.78
CA LEU A 152 -1.04 -10.82 -23.34
C LEU A 152 0.34 -10.78 -22.69
N HIS A 153 0.50 -9.89 -21.70
CA HIS A 153 1.73 -9.72 -20.92
C HIS A 153 1.56 -10.43 -19.58
N GLY A 154 1.74 -11.74 -19.58
CA GLY A 154 1.46 -12.60 -18.43
C GLY A 154 -0.04 -12.63 -18.10
N GLU A 155 -0.36 -12.91 -16.84
CA GLU A 155 -1.75 -13.06 -16.37
C GLU A 155 -2.42 -11.73 -16.01
N ASN A 156 -1.63 -10.69 -15.69
CA ASN A 156 -2.14 -9.45 -15.11
C ASN A 156 -2.27 -8.28 -16.07
N ALA A 157 -1.71 -8.36 -17.29
CA ALA A 157 -1.67 -7.23 -18.20
C ALA A 157 -2.01 -7.62 -19.64
N VAL A 158 -2.86 -6.80 -20.28
CA VAL A 158 -3.35 -7.01 -21.64
C VAL A 158 -2.95 -5.82 -22.49
N GLU A 159 -2.34 -6.06 -23.64
CA GLU A 159 -2.12 -5.03 -24.67
C GLU A 159 -3.30 -5.04 -25.64
N VAL A 160 -3.95 -3.89 -25.79
CA VAL A 160 -5.08 -3.71 -26.72
C VAL A 160 -4.71 -2.80 -27.88
N GLU A 161 -5.36 -3.03 -29.02
CA GLU A 161 -5.28 -2.14 -30.17
C GLU A 161 -6.19 -0.93 -29.96
N LEU A 162 -5.60 0.21 -29.57
CA LEU A 162 -6.33 1.45 -29.32
C LEU A 162 -6.72 2.15 -30.62
N SER A 163 -7.89 2.80 -30.63
CA SER A 163 -8.32 3.67 -31.72
C SER A 163 -7.45 4.93 -31.80
N GLU A 164 -7.44 5.60 -32.96
CA GLU A 164 -6.64 6.80 -33.22
C GLU A 164 -6.88 7.91 -32.19
N GLU A 165 -8.12 8.04 -31.68
CA GLU A 165 -8.51 8.99 -30.64
C GLU A 165 -7.78 8.76 -29.30
N LEU A 166 -7.35 7.52 -29.03
CA LEU A 166 -6.66 7.10 -27.81
C LEU A 166 -5.19 6.71 -28.06
N SER A 167 -4.66 6.97 -29.26
CA SER A 167 -3.27 6.64 -29.66
C SER A 167 -2.20 7.23 -28.75
N ASN A 168 -2.49 8.34 -28.08
CA ASN A 168 -1.59 8.98 -27.10
C ASN A 168 -1.53 8.26 -25.73
N LYS A 169 -2.28 7.17 -25.53
CA LYS A 169 -2.27 6.37 -24.31
C LYS A 169 -1.46 5.10 -24.48
N HIS A 170 -0.88 4.64 -23.38
CA HIS A 170 -0.19 3.36 -23.36
C HIS A 170 -1.20 2.23 -23.62
N PRO A 171 -0.93 1.31 -24.57
CA PRO A 171 -1.89 0.28 -24.98
C PRO A 171 -2.00 -0.90 -23.99
N THR A 172 -1.12 -0.98 -23.00
CA THR A 172 -1.14 -2.05 -21.99
C THR A 172 -1.92 -1.63 -20.75
N PHE A 173 -2.92 -2.42 -20.38
CA PHE A 173 -3.80 -2.17 -19.25
C PHE A 173 -3.82 -3.39 -18.29
N PRO A 174 -3.79 -3.18 -16.95
CA PRO A 174 -4.03 -4.24 -15.99
C PRO A 174 -5.43 -4.86 -16.08
N VAL A 175 -5.49 -6.19 -16.04
CA VAL A 175 -6.72 -7.00 -16.07
C VAL A 175 -7.71 -6.58 -14.97
N SER A 176 -7.22 -6.33 -13.76
CA SER A 176 -8.05 -6.13 -12.57
C SER A 176 -8.86 -4.84 -12.55
N LEU A 177 -8.39 -3.80 -13.24
CA LEU A 177 -8.95 -2.46 -13.13
C LEU A 177 -9.57 -1.96 -14.43
N GLU A 178 -9.14 -2.51 -15.55
CA GLU A 178 -9.27 -1.81 -16.81
C GLU A 178 -9.76 -2.69 -17.96
N VAL A 179 -10.16 -3.95 -17.76
CA VAL A 179 -10.57 -4.81 -18.89
C VAL A 179 -11.85 -5.59 -18.55
N TYR A 180 -12.93 -5.36 -19.31
CA TYR A 180 -14.19 -6.11 -19.22
C TYR A 180 -14.41 -6.94 -20.48
N PHE A 181 -14.63 -8.25 -20.33
CA PHE A 181 -14.90 -9.15 -21.47
C PHE A 181 -16.35 -9.00 -21.94
N THR A 182 -16.54 -8.75 -23.23
CA THR A 182 -17.88 -8.74 -23.84
C THR A 182 -18.13 -10.08 -24.52
N TYR A 183 -19.18 -10.81 -24.10
CA TYR A 183 -19.65 -11.98 -24.84
C TYR A 183 -20.22 -11.54 -26.20
N PRO A 184 -19.74 -12.06 -27.33
CA PRO A 184 -20.43 -11.91 -28.59
C PRO A 184 -21.69 -12.80 -28.55
N ASN A 185 -22.87 -12.16 -28.57
CA ASN A 185 -24.23 -12.73 -28.56
C ASN A 185 -24.87 -13.01 -27.19
N ARG A 186 -25.50 -11.98 -26.61
CA ARG A 186 -26.78 -12.17 -25.91
C ARG A 186 -27.89 -11.97 -26.95
N PRO A 187 -28.63 -13.00 -27.41
CA PRO A 187 -29.90 -12.74 -28.08
C PRO A 187 -30.79 -12.00 -27.08
N GLN A 188 -31.31 -10.84 -27.48
CA GLN A 188 -32.33 -10.16 -26.69
C GLN A 188 -33.52 -11.14 -26.61
N LEU A 189 -33.86 -11.55 -25.40
CA LEU A 189 -35.06 -12.32 -25.15
C LEU A 189 -36.25 -11.53 -25.71
N SER A 190 -37.01 -12.22 -26.56
CA SER A 190 -38.26 -11.80 -27.21
C SER A 190 -39.25 -11.14 -26.27
#